data_AF-A0A7J4SZH0-F1
#
_entry.id   AF-A0A7J4SZH0-F1
#
_cell.length_a   1.000
_cell.length_b   1.000
_cell.length_c   1.000
_cell.angle_alpha   90.00
_cell.angle_beta   90.00
_cell.angle_gamma   90.00
#
_symmetry.space_group_name_H-M   'P 1'
#
loop_
_entity.id
_entity.type
_entity.pdbx_description
1 polymer ?
#
loop_
_entity_poly.entity_id
_entity_poly.type
_entity_poly.pdbx_seq_one_letter_code
_entity_poly.pdbx_strand_id
1 'polypeptide(L)'
;VEFGFQRVKPPADTEIEDSVYTLNLTEKRSVILRGFGVYYRDNDLGAIFLPRYEFIPGYTTNTTLEQPLWTYDELPELYLPGETEWHNYKTLLTDLVNWIQGYEQKVIQQLGIPYRVTSLREWDNSERIITAPQNVIGAWEKIGKIIAKMQYVDFE
;
A
#
# COMPACT_ATOMS: atom_id res chain seq x y z
N VAL A 1 -11.58 13.56 -8.87
CA VAL A 1 -11.52 13.79 -7.41
C VAL A 1 -10.07 13.81 -7.02
N GLU A 2 -9.61 14.81 -6.27
CA GLU A 2 -8.23 14.93 -5.83
C GLU A 2 -8.11 14.59 -4.35
N PHE A 3 -7.33 13.55 -4.03
CA PHE A 3 -7.01 13.17 -2.65
C PHE A 3 -5.57 13.57 -2.25
N GLY A 4 -4.97 14.52 -2.97
CA GLY A 4 -3.62 15.04 -2.70
C GLY A 4 -2.47 14.23 -3.31
N PHE A 5 -2.77 13.19 -4.09
CA PHE A 5 -1.74 12.41 -4.79
C PHE A 5 -1.08 13.23 -5.91
N GLN A 6 0.24 13.19 -5.93
CA GLN A 6 1.04 13.60 -7.07
C GLN A 6 1.16 12.43 -8.04
N ARG A 7 0.69 12.62 -9.26
CA ARG A 7 0.79 11.63 -10.33
C ARG A 7 2.05 11.91 -11.16
N VAL A 8 2.96 10.94 -11.22
CA VAL A 8 4.11 10.96 -12.12
C VAL A 8 3.82 10.00 -13.26
N LYS A 9 3.91 10.48 -14.51
CA LYS A 9 3.74 9.67 -15.71
C LYS A 9 5.07 9.03 -16.12
N PRO A 10 5.05 7.80 -16.67
CA PRO A 10 6.24 7.15 -17.16
C PRO A 10 6.87 7.97 -18.31
N PRO A 11 8.19 7.82 -18.55
CA PRO A 11 8.85 8.46 -19.69
C PRO A 11 8.20 8.03 -21.01
N ALA A 12 8.12 8.95 -21.97
CA ALA A 12 7.36 8.77 -23.21
C ALA A 12 7.86 7.60 -24.10
N ASP A 13 9.12 7.21 -23.95
CA ASP A 13 9.77 6.17 -24.75
C ASP A 13 9.76 4.78 -24.07
N THR A 14 8.87 4.57 -23.09
CA THR A 14 8.74 3.29 -22.38
C THR A 14 7.44 2.58 -22.73
N GLU A 15 7.44 1.24 -22.70
CA GLU A 15 6.21 0.43 -22.81
C GLU A 15 5.35 0.48 -21.53
N ILE A 16 5.82 1.20 -20.51
CA ILE A 16 5.16 1.31 -19.22
C ILE A 16 4.01 2.32 -19.36
N GLU A 17 2.77 1.87 -19.19
CA GLU A 17 1.59 2.73 -19.35
C GLU A 17 1.11 3.34 -18.03
N ASP A 18 1.24 2.58 -16.94
CA ASP A 18 0.70 2.98 -15.64
C ASP A 18 1.50 4.15 -15.05
N SER A 19 0.83 5.01 -14.29
CA SER A 19 1.48 6.10 -13.54
C SER A 19 1.87 5.68 -12.11
N VAL A 20 2.80 6.41 -11.51
CA VAL A 20 3.10 6.33 -10.07
C VAL A 20 2.30 7.41 -9.36
N TYR A 21 1.68 7.08 -8.23
CA TYR A 21 0.95 8.04 -7.42
C TYR A 21 1.58 8.14 -6.04
N THR A 22 2.09 9.31 -5.69
CA THR A 22 2.72 9.56 -4.38
C THR A 22 1.87 10.50 -3.55
N LEU A 23 1.60 10.13 -2.30
CA LEU A 23 1.01 10.99 -1.30
C LEU A 23 1.99 11.13 -0.13
N ASN A 24 2.50 12.34 0.07
CA ASN A 24 3.27 12.68 1.28
C ASN A 24 2.28 12.93 2.42
N LEU A 25 2.34 12.11 3.46
CA LEU A 25 1.54 12.28 4.69
C LEU A 25 2.19 13.30 5.62
N THR A 26 3.51 13.27 5.67
CA THR A 26 4.39 14.24 6.35
C THR A 26 5.68 14.39 5.52
N GLU A 27 6.64 15.18 6.00
CA GLU A 27 7.97 15.25 5.38
C GLU A 27 8.75 13.92 5.43
N LYS A 28 8.41 13.04 6.38
CA LYS A 28 9.09 11.77 6.60
C LYS A 28 8.29 10.55 6.14
N ARG A 29 6.98 10.70 5.93
CA ARG A 29 6.07 9.60 5.63
C ARG A 29 5.39 9.78 4.29
N SER A 30 5.37 8.74 3.48
CA SER A 30 4.65 8.75 2.22
C SER A 30 4.10 7.39 1.84
N VAL A 31 2.99 7.42 1.12
CA VAL A 31 2.40 6.26 0.43
C VAL A 31 2.65 6.44 -1.07
N ILE A 32 3.23 5.42 -1.70
CA ILE A 32 3.47 5.38 -3.12
C ILE A 32 2.69 4.19 -3.69
N LEU A 33 1.72 4.49 -4.56
CA LEU A 33 0.87 3.50 -5.19
C LEU A 33 1.35 3.20 -6.60
N ARG A 34 1.37 1.90 -6.91
CA ARG A 34 1.73 1.38 -8.21
C ARG A 34 0.82 0.20 -8.58
N GLY A 35 0.67 -0.08 -9.88
CA GLY A 35 -0.23 -1.14 -10.37
C GLY A 35 0.03 -2.53 -9.77
N PHE A 36 1.27 -2.74 -9.29
CA PHE A 36 1.73 -3.98 -8.69
C PHE A 36 1.82 -3.98 -7.16
N GLY A 37 1.61 -2.85 -6.47
CA GLY A 37 1.64 -2.83 -5.00
C GLY A 37 1.72 -1.43 -4.39
N VAL A 38 2.01 -1.40 -3.09
CA VAL A 38 2.11 -0.16 -2.30
C VAL A 38 3.45 -0.13 -1.58
N TYR A 39 4.22 0.93 -1.81
CA TYR A 39 5.41 1.23 -1.02
C TYR A 39 5.07 2.29 0.03
N TYR A 40 5.26 1.94 1.29
CA TYR A 40 5.02 2.82 2.43
C TYR A 40 6.32 3.04 3.19
N ARG A 41 6.73 4.30 3.31
CA ARG A 41 7.97 4.66 4.00
C ARG A 41 7.73 5.57 5.18
N ASP A 42 8.58 5.41 6.19
CA ASP A 42 8.85 6.35 7.25
C ASP A 42 10.38 6.45 7.41
N ASN A 43 10.95 7.64 7.19
CA ASN A 43 12.40 7.82 7.24
C ASN A 43 13.04 7.44 8.59
N ASP A 44 12.28 7.37 9.68
CA ASP A 44 12.79 6.98 11.01
C ASP A 44 12.65 5.46 11.26
N LEU A 45 11.73 4.77 10.59
CA LEU A 45 11.43 3.34 10.84
C LEU A 45 11.85 2.40 9.72
N GLY A 46 12.08 2.91 8.51
CA GLY A 46 12.28 2.11 7.30
C GLY A 46 11.09 2.17 6.35
N ALA A 47 11.00 1.20 5.45
CA ALA A 47 9.91 1.10 4.50
C ALA A 47 9.44 -0.34 4.35
N ILE A 48 8.18 -0.47 3.94
CA ILE A 48 7.60 -1.73 3.53
C ILE A 48 7.09 -1.62 2.10
N PHE A 49 7.16 -2.73 1.39
CA PHE A 49 6.47 -2.90 0.13
C PHE A 49 5.44 -4.02 0.27
N LEU A 50 4.17 -3.67 0.10
CA LEU A 50 3.04 -4.61 0.09
C LEU A 50 2.67 -4.92 -1.36
N PRO A 51 2.99 -6.12 -1.88
CA PRO A 51 2.58 -6.52 -3.22
C PRO A 51 1.05 -6.60 -3.30
N ARG A 52 0.51 -6.28 -4.48
CA ARG A 52 -0.92 -6.38 -4.77
C ARG A 52 -1.43 -7.82 -4.68
N TYR A 53 -0.57 -8.78 -5.00
CA TYR A 53 -0.85 -10.21 -4.94
C TYR A 53 -0.02 -10.84 -3.81
N GLU A 54 -0.43 -12.01 -3.30
CA GLU A 54 0.22 -12.76 -2.20
C GLU A 54 0.19 -12.09 -0.81
N PHE A 55 0.16 -10.76 -0.75
CA PHE A 55 -0.01 -9.97 0.48
C PHE A 55 1.08 -10.25 1.53
N ILE A 56 2.29 -10.59 1.08
CA ILE A 56 3.48 -10.78 1.91
C ILE A 56 4.34 -9.52 1.80
N PRO A 57 4.38 -8.67 2.83
CA PRO A 57 5.13 -7.42 2.76
C PRO A 57 6.63 -7.65 2.93
N GLY A 58 7.43 -7.07 2.06
CA GLY A 58 8.88 -6.97 2.24
C GLY A 58 9.25 -5.73 3.06
N TYR A 59 10.33 -5.79 3.85
CA TYR A 59 10.85 -4.69 4.65
C TYR A 59 12.23 -4.24 4.14
N THR A 60 12.55 -2.96 4.35
CA THR A 60 13.88 -2.42 4.09
C THR A 60 14.17 -1.23 4.99
N THR A 61 15.42 -1.08 5.41
CA THR A 61 15.90 0.13 6.09
C THR A 61 16.32 1.23 5.12
N ASN A 62 16.54 0.91 3.84
CA ASN A 62 16.81 1.90 2.81
C ASN A 62 15.49 2.50 2.28
N THR A 63 15.16 3.69 2.77
CA THR A 63 13.93 4.42 2.40
C THR A 63 14.07 5.31 1.17
N THR A 64 15.28 5.36 0.59
CA THR A 64 15.57 6.22 -0.56
C THR A 64 15.20 5.51 -1.85
N LEU A 65 14.46 6.20 -2.70
CA LEU A 65 14.20 5.78 -4.07
C LEU A 65 15.02 6.66 -5.00
N GLU A 66 15.87 6.04 -5.83
CA GLU A 66 16.69 6.76 -6.80
C GLU A 66 15.84 7.33 -7.95
N GLN A 67 14.73 6.66 -8.24
CA GLN A 67 13.75 7.06 -9.25
C GLN A 67 12.33 6.64 -8.84
N PRO A 68 11.29 7.17 -9.51
CA PRO A 68 9.92 6.70 -9.28
C PRO A 68 9.78 5.20 -9.58
N LEU A 69 8.92 4.50 -8.85
CA LEU A 69 8.69 3.05 -8.96
C LEU A 69 7.84 2.67 -10.19
N TRP A 70 8.42 2.76 -11.38
CA TRP A 70 7.89 2.24 -12.63
C TRP A 70 7.82 0.70 -12.65
N THR A 71 8.86 0.02 -12.17
CA THR A 71 9.00 -1.44 -12.14
C THR A 71 9.39 -1.97 -10.76
N TYR A 72 9.36 -3.30 -10.59
CA TYR A 72 9.77 -3.96 -9.34
C TYR A 72 11.26 -3.79 -9.03
N ASP A 73 12.11 -3.73 -10.06
CA ASP A 73 13.57 -3.70 -9.91
C ASP A 73 14.10 -2.40 -9.30
N GLU A 74 13.23 -1.38 -9.21
CA GLU A 74 13.54 -0.07 -8.63
C GLU A 74 13.22 0.01 -7.13
N LEU A 75 12.63 -1.06 -6.58
CA LEU A 75 12.50 -1.20 -5.15
C LEU A 75 13.89 -1.41 -4.53
N PRO A 76 14.16 -0.81 -3.36
CA PRO A 76 15.33 -1.19 -2.57
C PRO A 76 15.27 -2.69 -2.24
N GLU A 77 16.42 -3.28 -1.88
CA GLU A 77 16.45 -4.68 -1.45
C GLU A 77 15.48 -4.89 -0.28
N LEU A 78 14.54 -5.81 -0.50
CA LEU A 78 13.49 -6.19 0.44
C LEU A 78 13.84 -7.52 1.10
N TYR A 79 13.63 -7.60 2.41
CA TYR A 79 13.87 -8.80 3.19
C TYR A 79 12.80 -8.97 4.27
N LEU A 80 12.75 -10.14 4.90
CA LEU A 80 11.97 -10.36 6.11
C LEU A 80 12.73 -9.78 7.30
N PRO A 81 12.10 -8.93 8.12
CA PRO A 81 12.78 -8.27 9.23
C PRO A 81 13.27 -9.28 10.28
N GLY A 82 14.44 -9.02 10.86
CA GLY A 82 14.90 -9.76 12.04
C GLY A 82 14.15 -9.34 13.31
N GLU A 83 14.44 -10.02 14.43
CA GLU A 83 13.81 -9.76 15.73
C GLU A 83 13.91 -8.28 16.16
N THR A 84 15.06 -7.64 15.92
CA THR A 84 15.32 -6.24 16.29
C THR A 84 14.54 -5.23 15.43
N GLU A 85 14.19 -5.60 14.20
CA GLU A 85 13.45 -4.76 13.24
C GLU A 85 11.95 -5.04 13.27
N TRP A 86 11.54 -6.13 13.92
CA TRP A 86 10.16 -6.60 13.94
C TRP A 86 9.17 -5.54 14.41
N HIS A 87 9.56 -4.78 15.44
CA HIS A 87 8.73 -3.70 15.96
C HIS A 87 8.47 -2.61 14.90
N ASN A 88 9.50 -2.21 14.15
CA ASN A 88 9.39 -1.19 13.11
C ASN A 88 8.54 -1.69 11.95
N TYR A 89 8.81 -2.91 11.48
CA TYR A 89 8.03 -3.57 10.43
C TYR A 89 6.54 -3.65 10.77
N LYS A 90 6.22 -4.14 11.97
CA LYS A 90 4.83 -4.26 12.44
C LYS A 90 4.15 -2.90 12.58
N THR A 91 4.89 -1.87 13.02
CA THR A 91 4.40 -0.49 13.10
C THR A 91 4.08 0.05 11.71
N LEU A 92 4.99 -0.09 10.75
CA LEU A 92 4.79 0.33 9.36
C LEU A 92 3.57 -0.36 8.72
N LEU A 93 3.41 -1.67 8.95
CA LEU A 93 2.25 -2.42 8.44
C LEU A 93 0.94 -1.96 9.04
N THR A 94 0.93 -1.75 10.35
CA THR A 94 -0.24 -1.25 11.07
C THR A 94 -0.62 0.13 10.57
N ASP A 95 0.34 1.03 10.41
CA ASP A 95 0.14 2.38 9.90
C ASP A 95 -0.40 2.36 8.46
N LEU A 96 0.17 1.52 7.57
CA LEU A 96 -0.31 1.38 6.20
C LEU A 96 -1.76 0.89 6.15
N VAL A 97 -2.10 -0.16 6.89
CA VAL A 97 -3.46 -0.72 6.90
C VAL A 97 -4.47 0.30 7.45
N ASN A 98 -4.11 1.00 8.53
CA ASN A 98 -4.96 2.06 9.08
C ASN A 98 -5.14 3.21 8.07
N TRP A 99 -4.09 3.58 7.35
CA TRP A 99 -4.17 4.60 6.30
C TRP A 99 -5.09 4.14 5.15
N ILE A 100 -4.98 2.91 4.66
CA ILE A 100 -5.87 2.37 3.62
C ILE A 100 -7.32 2.37 4.11
N GLN A 101 -7.56 1.91 5.34
CA GLN A 101 -8.89 1.92 5.94
C GLN A 101 -9.48 3.34 6.00
N GLY A 102 -8.70 4.32 6.47
CA GLY A 102 -9.11 5.71 6.54
C GLY A 102 -9.35 6.34 5.16
N TYR A 103 -8.55 5.97 4.16
CA TYR A 103 -8.76 6.38 2.78
C TYR A 103 -10.11 5.86 2.23
N GLU A 104 -10.41 4.57 2.41
CA GLU A 104 -11.68 3.98 1.97
C GLU A 104 -12.89 4.61 2.68
N GLN A 105 -12.77 4.88 3.98
CA GLN A 105 -13.79 5.61 4.74
C GLN A 105 -14.03 7.01 4.15
N LYS A 106 -12.95 7.76 3.89
CA LYS A 106 -13.04 9.11 3.31
C LYS A 106 -13.68 9.09 1.92
N VAL A 107 -13.31 8.13 1.07
CA VAL A 107 -13.91 7.96 -0.27
C VAL A 107 -15.42 7.72 -0.15
N ILE A 108 -15.85 6.80 0.71
CA ILE A 108 -17.28 6.49 0.89
C ILE A 108 -18.03 7.68 1.49
N GLN A 109 -17.45 8.39 2.46
CA GLN A 109 -18.07 9.57 3.06
C GLN A 109 -18.26 10.71 2.06
N GLN A 110 -17.30 10.92 1.16
CA GLN A 110 -17.34 12.04 0.22
C GLN A 110 -18.10 11.74 -1.07
N LEU A 111 -18.01 10.51 -1.58
CA LEU A 111 -18.50 10.14 -2.92
C LEU A 111 -19.61 9.08 -2.88
N GLY A 112 -19.85 8.48 -1.72
CA GLY A 112 -20.86 7.46 -1.52
C GLY A 112 -20.45 6.07 -2.01
N ILE A 113 -21.20 5.07 -1.55
CA ILE A 113 -21.06 3.68 -1.98
C ILE A 113 -21.26 3.50 -3.51
N PRO A 114 -22.23 4.17 -4.18
CA PRO A 114 -22.41 3.99 -5.62
C PRO A 114 -21.17 4.34 -6.45
N TYR A 115 -20.44 5.40 -6.06
CA TYR A 115 -19.18 5.75 -6.70
C TYR A 115 -18.14 4.62 -6.57
N ARG A 116 -18.02 4.03 -5.37
CA ARG A 116 -17.06 2.95 -5.12
C ARG A 116 -17.42 1.68 -5.90
N VAL A 117 -18.70 1.34 -5.99
CA VAL A 117 -19.20 0.23 -6.83
C VAL A 117 -18.77 0.43 -8.29
N THR A 118 -19.01 1.61 -8.86
CA THR A 118 -18.60 1.90 -10.25
C THR A 118 -17.09 1.84 -10.42
N SER A 119 -16.33 2.42 -9.48
CA SER A 119 -14.87 2.45 -9.55
C SER A 119 -14.21 1.06 -9.45
N LEU A 120 -14.87 0.10 -8.80
CA LEU A 120 -14.39 -1.27 -8.68
C LEU A 120 -14.92 -2.20 -9.77
N ARG A 121 -15.93 -1.78 -10.55
CA ARG A 121 -16.53 -2.62 -11.59
C ARG A 121 -15.51 -3.05 -12.64
N GLU A 122 -14.58 -2.18 -13.01
CA GLU A 122 -13.53 -2.49 -14.00
C GLU A 122 -12.51 -3.52 -13.48
N TRP A 123 -12.48 -3.73 -12.16
CA TRP A 123 -11.60 -4.70 -11.51
C TRP A 123 -12.27 -6.06 -11.32
N ASP A 124 -13.59 -6.12 -11.49
CA ASP A 124 -14.40 -7.34 -11.47
C ASP A 124 -14.37 -8.04 -12.81
N ASN A 125 -13.32 -8.85 -13.00
CA ASN A 125 -13.17 -9.71 -14.16
C ASN A 125 -13.91 -11.05 -14.00
N SER A 126 -14.85 -11.18 -13.04
CA SER A 126 -15.64 -12.40 -12.77
C SER A 126 -14.85 -13.63 -12.30
N GLU A 127 -13.51 -13.57 -12.30
CA GLU A 127 -12.64 -14.66 -11.85
C GLU A 127 -12.14 -14.48 -10.41
N ARG A 128 -12.24 -13.26 -9.88
CA ARG A 128 -11.68 -12.89 -8.57
C ARG A 128 -12.76 -12.73 -7.52
N ILE A 129 -12.49 -13.21 -6.30
CA ILE A 129 -13.34 -12.92 -5.15
C ILE A 129 -13.11 -11.46 -4.75
N ILE A 130 -14.10 -10.61 -5.00
CA ILE A 130 -14.04 -9.20 -4.66
C ILE A 130 -14.80 -8.95 -3.36
N THR A 131 -14.15 -8.25 -2.43
CA THR A 131 -14.83 -7.75 -1.24
C THR A 131 -15.83 -6.68 -1.67
N ALA A 132 -17.10 -6.90 -1.38
CA ALA A 132 -18.14 -5.94 -1.70
C ALA A 132 -17.81 -4.54 -1.13
N PRO A 133 -18.06 -3.44 -1.85
CA PRO A 133 -17.63 -2.09 -1.44
C PRO A 133 -18.01 -1.69 -0.01
N GLN A 134 -19.20 -2.11 0.44
CA GLN A 134 -19.69 -1.89 1.80
C GLN A 134 -18.88 -2.60 2.89
N ASN A 135 -18.14 -3.65 2.53
CA ASN A 135 -17.39 -4.50 3.45
C ASN A 135 -15.88 -4.19 3.45
N VAL A 136 -15.38 -3.39 2.51
CA VAL A 136 -13.94 -3.12 2.33
C VAL A 136 -13.32 -2.55 3.61
N ILE A 137 -13.97 -1.56 4.23
CA ILE A 137 -13.50 -0.95 5.48
C ILE A 137 -13.37 -1.99 6.61
N GLY A 138 -14.37 -2.87 6.76
CA GLY A 138 -14.37 -3.92 7.77
C GLY A 138 -13.38 -5.05 7.47
N ALA A 139 -13.08 -5.31 6.19
CA ALA A 139 -12.03 -6.24 5.80
C ALA A 139 -10.65 -5.74 6.21
N TRP A 140 -10.36 -4.44 5.98
CA TRP A 140 -9.12 -3.82 6.45
C TRP A 140 -9.01 -3.80 7.97
N GLU A 141 -10.11 -3.56 8.68
CA GLU A 141 -10.13 -3.66 10.15
C GLU A 141 -9.73 -5.07 10.64
N LYS A 142 -10.21 -6.13 9.98
CA LYS A 142 -9.82 -7.51 10.30
C LYS A 142 -8.34 -7.75 10.06
N ILE A 143 -7.79 -7.24 8.96
CA ILE A 143 -6.36 -7.32 8.66
C ILE A 143 -5.55 -6.62 9.76
N GLY A 144 -5.96 -5.42 10.18
CA GLY A 144 -5.30 -4.69 11.28
C GLY A 144 -5.29 -5.49 12.58
N LYS A 145 -6.39 -6.19 12.92
CA LYS A 145 -6.46 -7.08 14.09
C LYS A 145 -5.55 -8.30 13.98
N ILE A 146 -5.33 -8.82 12.78
CA ILE A 146 -4.38 -9.92 12.53
C ILE A 146 -2.96 -9.41 12.75
N ILE A 147 -2.60 -8.28 12.12
CA ILE A 147 -1.27 -7.66 12.27
C ILE A 147 -0.96 -7.38 13.73
N ALA A 148 -1.91 -6.82 14.49
CA ALA A 148 -1.75 -6.55 15.92
C ALA A 148 -1.35 -7.79 16.74
N LYS A 149 -1.76 -8.99 16.31
CA LYS A 149 -1.44 -10.26 16.97
C LYS A 149 -0.18 -10.94 16.46
N MET A 150 0.35 -10.54 15.30
CA MET A 150 1.57 -11.13 14.73
C MET A 150 2.74 -11.02 15.70
N GLN A 151 3.45 -12.13 15.88
CA GLN A 151 4.68 -12.24 16.66
C GLN A 151 5.83 -12.64 15.73
N TYR A 152 7.06 -12.28 16.10
CA TYR A 152 8.23 -12.63 15.31
C TYR A 152 8.38 -14.15 15.13
N VAL A 153 8.09 -14.91 16.19
CA VAL A 153 8.12 -16.38 16.21
C VAL A 153 7.15 -17.05 15.23
N ASP A 154 6.19 -16.31 14.67
CA ASP A 154 5.30 -16.86 13.64
C ASP A 154 6.00 -17.05 12.29
N PHE A 155 7.26 -16.57 12.15
CA PHE A 155 8.03 -16.51 10.90
C PHE A 155 9.41 -17.19 10.99
N GLU A 156 9.69 -17.90 12.08
CA GLU A 156 10.85 -18.81 12.22
C GLU A 156 10.54 -20.23 11.71
#